data_AF-A0A7S4V519-F1
#
_entry.id   AF-A0A7S4V519-F1
#
_cell.length_a   1.000
_cell.length_b   1.000
_cell.length_c   1.000
_cell.angle_alpha   90.00
_cell.angle_beta   90.00
_cell.angle_gamma   90.00
#
_symmetry.space_group_name_H-M   'P 1'
#
loop_
_entity.id
_entity.type
_entity.pdbx_description
1 polymer ?
#
loop_
_entity_poly.entity_id
_entity_poly.type
_entity_poly.pdbx_seq_one_letter_code
_entity_poly.pdbx_strand_id
1 'polypeptide(L)'
;DTACSSSLVSANNIHSYFRTRSQKQKQYGFSMGHQLNMLPWAYIGLSGAGMIGRIGRSMTFNITANGFGRGEGVGGITLKASDDTQSTQDRLGVYVASYINQDGRSASLTAPNGPSQQLCIRGALKQGRLDVQDVVAQENHGTGTALGDPIETGSVEAVFRRRAG
;
A
#
# COMPACT_ATOMS: atom_id res chain seq x y z
N ASP A 1 -10.57 -1.33 9.92
CA ASP A 1 -9.38 -2.18 9.95
C ASP A 1 -9.34 -2.97 8.65
N THR A 2 -8.24 -2.86 7.90
CA THR A 2 -8.00 -3.57 6.63
C THR A 2 -6.68 -4.36 6.69
N ALA A 3 -6.30 -4.82 7.88
CA ALA A 3 -5.07 -5.57 8.15
C ALA A 3 -3.82 -4.82 7.67
N CYS A 4 -3.00 -5.44 6.82
CA CYS A 4 -1.70 -4.90 6.37
C CYS A 4 -1.80 -3.55 5.64
N SER A 5 -2.98 -3.19 5.12
CA SER A 5 -3.21 -1.94 4.38
C SER A 5 -3.78 -0.80 5.23
N SER A 6 -4.02 -1.03 6.53
CA SER A 6 -4.80 -0.12 7.39
C SER A 6 -4.30 1.33 7.40
N SER A 7 -2.98 1.54 7.44
CA SER A 7 -2.39 2.90 7.43
C SER A 7 -2.64 3.62 6.10
N LEU A 8 -2.47 2.92 4.96
CA LEU A 8 -2.72 3.49 3.64
C LEU A 8 -4.21 3.77 3.41
N VAL A 9 -5.11 2.89 3.89
CA VAL A 9 -6.56 3.10 3.82
C VAL A 9 -6.97 4.30 4.68
N SER A 10 -6.36 4.49 5.85
CA SER A 10 -6.56 5.67 6.70
C SER A 10 -6.20 6.96 5.94
N ALA A 11 -5.01 7.03 5.33
CA ALA A 11 -4.59 8.17 4.53
C ALA A 11 -5.50 8.41 3.31
N ASN A 12 -5.92 7.34 2.63
CA ASN A 12 -6.86 7.40 1.52
C ASN A 12 -8.22 8.00 1.93
N ASN A 13 -8.75 7.65 3.10
CA ASN A 13 -10.03 8.18 3.56
C ASN A 13 -9.98 9.70 3.77
N ILE A 14 -8.87 10.21 4.32
CA ILE A 14 -8.63 11.65 4.45
C ILE A 14 -8.53 12.30 3.07
N HIS A 15 -7.75 11.70 2.16
CA HIS A 15 -7.60 12.23 0.80
C HIS A 15 -8.94 12.26 0.05
N SER A 16 -9.75 11.20 0.13
CA SER A 16 -11.11 11.15 -0.44
C SER A 16 -12.03 12.21 0.16
N TYR A 17 -11.96 12.41 1.48
CA TYR A 17 -12.71 13.46 2.17
C TYR A 17 -12.37 14.86 1.63
N PHE A 18 -11.09 15.18 1.45
CA PHE A 18 -10.66 16.47 0.88
C PHE A 18 -11.15 16.67 -0.55
N ARG A 19 -11.15 15.61 -1.37
CA ARG A 19 -11.59 15.69 -2.77
C ARG A 19 -13.09 15.95 -2.94
N THR A 20 -13.91 15.61 -1.97
CA THR A 20 -15.39 15.76 -2.06
C THR A 20 -15.89 17.08 -1.49
N ARG A 21 -15.02 17.89 -0.88
CA ARG A 21 -15.40 19.14 -0.21
C ARG A 21 -14.92 20.36 -1.01
N SER A 22 -15.65 21.46 -0.83
CA SER A 22 -15.27 22.75 -1.39
C SER A 22 -13.96 23.25 -0.76
N GLN A 23 -13.00 23.61 -1.61
CA GLN A 23 -11.65 24.08 -1.25
C GLN A 23 -11.62 25.42 -0.49
N LYS A 24 -12.78 26.03 -0.23
CA LYS A 24 -12.89 27.35 0.40
C LYS A 24 -12.49 27.39 1.88
N GLN A 25 -12.24 26.24 2.51
CA GLN A 25 -11.74 26.16 3.89
C GLN A 25 -10.44 25.37 3.93
N LYS A 26 -9.46 25.86 4.70
CA LYS A 26 -8.23 25.10 5.00
C LYS A 26 -8.64 23.85 5.80
N GLN A 27 -8.38 22.67 5.26
CA GLN A 27 -8.68 21.40 5.92
C GLN A 27 -7.38 20.69 6.28
N TYR A 28 -7.36 20.12 7.46
CA TYR A 28 -6.26 19.31 7.97
C TYR A 28 -6.80 17.96 8.40
N GLY A 29 -5.98 16.93 8.23
CA GLY A 29 -6.31 15.56 8.61
C GLY A 29 -5.05 14.87 9.07
N PHE A 30 -5.16 14.06 10.11
CA PHE A 30 -4.04 13.30 10.65
C PHE A 30 -4.31 11.81 10.42
N SER A 31 -3.39 11.13 9.72
CA SER A 31 -3.42 9.69 9.53
C SER A 31 -2.27 9.05 10.29
N MET A 32 -2.53 7.94 10.96
CA MET A 32 -1.53 7.19 11.72
C MET A 32 -1.78 5.69 11.57
N GLY A 33 -0.71 4.92 11.62
CA GLY A 33 -0.72 3.46 11.76
C GLY A 33 0.21 3.03 12.87
N HIS A 34 -0.15 1.94 13.55
CA HIS A 34 0.70 1.30 14.54
C HIS A 34 0.61 -0.22 14.44
N GLN A 35 1.69 -0.90 14.82
CA GLN A 35 1.75 -2.34 15.00
C GLN A 35 2.65 -2.63 16.19
N LEU A 36 2.10 -3.35 17.19
CA LEU A 36 2.84 -3.80 18.37
C LEU A 36 2.56 -5.29 18.59
N ASN A 37 3.57 -6.00 19.06
CA ASN A 37 3.63 -7.44 19.24
C ASN A 37 3.67 -7.77 20.73
N MET A 38 2.71 -7.22 21.47
CA MET A 38 2.66 -7.32 22.94
C MET A 38 2.41 -8.74 23.44
N LEU A 39 1.78 -9.59 22.64
CA LEU A 39 1.40 -10.96 23.03
C LEU A 39 1.83 -11.97 21.95
N PRO A 40 2.16 -13.21 22.34
CA PRO A 40 2.64 -14.23 21.40
C PRO A 40 1.55 -14.79 20.49
N TRP A 41 0.27 -14.55 20.78
CA TRP A 41 -0.86 -15.17 20.07
C TRP A 41 -0.86 -14.93 18.56
N ALA A 42 -0.50 -13.72 18.13
CA ALA A 42 -0.38 -13.41 16.71
C ALA A 42 0.75 -14.21 16.05
N TYR A 43 1.88 -14.40 16.73
CA TYR A 43 2.97 -15.25 16.23
C TYR A 43 2.54 -16.71 16.14
N ILE A 44 1.86 -17.24 17.16
CA ILE A 44 1.36 -18.62 17.16
C ILE A 44 0.39 -18.84 16.00
N GLY A 45 -0.60 -17.96 15.85
CA GLY A 45 -1.60 -18.06 14.78
C GLY A 45 -1.00 -17.96 13.38
N LEU A 46 -0.15 -16.97 13.14
CA LEU A 46 0.49 -16.77 11.83
C LEU A 46 1.50 -17.88 11.50
N SER A 47 2.19 -18.42 12.49
CA SER A 47 3.09 -19.58 12.30
C SER A 47 2.29 -20.85 11.98
N GLY A 48 1.17 -21.07 12.68
CA GLY A 48 0.25 -22.18 12.38
C GLY A 48 -0.37 -22.08 10.98
N ALA A 49 -0.57 -20.86 10.47
CA ALA A 49 -1.00 -20.60 9.11
C ALA A 49 0.15 -20.64 8.06
N GLY A 50 1.39 -20.90 8.47
CA GLY A 50 2.55 -20.95 7.58
C GLY A 50 2.96 -19.60 6.98
N MET A 51 2.58 -18.48 7.60
CA MET A 51 2.82 -17.13 7.07
C MET A 51 4.16 -16.52 7.55
N ILE A 52 4.68 -16.99 8.69
CA ILE A 52 5.95 -16.50 9.26
C ILE A 52 7.14 -17.23 8.62
N GLY A 53 8.10 -16.46 8.12
CA GLY A 53 9.32 -17.00 7.55
C GLY A 53 10.18 -17.70 8.61
N ARG A 54 10.85 -18.80 8.25
CA ARG A 54 11.61 -19.64 9.21
C ARG A 54 12.72 -18.90 9.95
N ILE A 55 13.29 -17.89 9.31
CA ILE A 55 14.35 -17.03 9.87
C ILE A 55 13.82 -15.69 10.39
N GLY A 56 12.49 -15.50 10.41
CA GLY A 56 11.84 -14.28 10.92
C GLY A 56 12.13 -13.01 10.11
N ARG A 57 12.46 -13.14 8.81
CA ARG A 57 12.75 -12.02 7.90
C ARG A 57 11.90 -12.10 6.64
N SER A 58 11.47 -10.95 6.15
CA SER A 58 10.91 -10.82 4.80
C SER A 58 12.03 -10.81 3.79
N MET A 59 12.22 -11.92 3.10
CA MET A 59 13.23 -12.07 2.04
C MET A 59 12.63 -11.62 0.70
N THR A 60 12.24 -10.35 0.62
CA THR A 60 11.50 -9.74 -0.49
C THR A 60 12.16 -9.99 -1.85
N PHE A 61 11.41 -10.56 -2.79
CA PHE A 61 11.82 -10.93 -4.15
C PHE A 61 13.01 -11.90 -4.22
N ASN A 62 13.35 -12.57 -3.12
CA ASN A 62 14.41 -13.56 -3.09
C ASN A 62 13.87 -14.96 -3.45
N ILE A 63 14.67 -15.76 -4.15
CA ILE A 63 14.31 -17.15 -4.49
C ILE A 63 14.07 -18.03 -3.26
N THR A 64 14.64 -17.68 -2.11
CA THR A 64 14.45 -18.41 -0.84
C THR A 64 13.34 -17.81 0.04
N ALA A 65 12.50 -16.92 -0.50
CA ALA A 65 11.34 -16.34 0.17
C ALA A 65 10.39 -17.43 0.71
N ASN A 66 10.08 -17.38 2.01
CA ASN A 66 9.30 -18.43 2.68
C ASN A 66 8.31 -17.94 3.73
N GLY A 67 7.96 -16.65 3.70
CA GLY A 67 7.13 -16.00 4.71
C GLY A 67 7.69 -14.66 5.13
N PHE A 68 6.93 -13.90 5.91
CA PHE A 68 7.34 -12.58 6.37
C PHE A 68 7.88 -12.61 7.79
N GLY A 69 8.70 -11.60 8.12
CA GLY A 69 9.08 -11.28 9.50
C GLY A 69 8.13 -10.25 10.09
N ARG A 70 7.70 -10.41 11.35
CA ARG A 70 6.86 -9.39 12.00
C ARG A 70 7.74 -8.25 12.51
N GLY A 71 7.35 -7.02 12.19
CA GLY A 71 7.91 -5.81 12.76
C GLY A 71 6.97 -5.17 13.78
N GLU A 72 7.47 -4.12 14.43
CA GLU A 72 6.71 -3.19 15.24
C GLU A 72 7.02 -1.77 14.78
N GLY A 73 6.07 -0.85 14.99
CA GLY A 73 6.28 0.54 14.64
C GLY A 73 5.02 1.37 14.83
N VAL A 74 5.23 2.68 14.96
CA VAL A 74 4.17 3.70 14.92
C VAL A 74 4.64 4.82 14.01
N GLY A 75 3.74 5.32 13.18
CA GLY A 75 4.03 6.41 12.27
C GLY A 75 2.76 7.12 11.83
N GLY A 76 2.87 8.41 11.54
CA GLY A 76 1.75 9.21 11.10
C GLY A 76 2.17 10.37 10.22
N ILE A 77 1.19 10.88 9.47
CA ILE A 77 1.32 12.00 8.55
C ILE A 77 0.18 12.98 8.78
N THR A 78 0.49 14.26 8.66
CA THR A 78 -0.51 15.33 8.60
C THR A 78 -0.72 15.72 7.15
N LEU A 79 -1.95 15.60 6.68
CA LEU A 79 -2.38 16.02 5.36
C LEU A 79 -3.11 17.35 5.47
N LYS A 80 -2.80 18.26 4.55
CA LYS A 80 -3.44 19.57 4.41
C LYS A 80 -4.01 19.67 3.01
N ALA A 81 -5.30 19.98 2.89
CA ALA A 81 -5.89 20.34 1.61
C ALA A 81 -5.37 21.73 1.22
N SER A 82 -4.77 21.85 0.03
CA SER A 82 -4.21 23.12 -0.42
C SER A 82 -4.15 23.20 -1.95
N ASP A 83 -4.76 24.25 -2.50
CA ASP A 83 -4.54 24.70 -3.88
C ASP A 83 -3.27 25.56 -4.01
N ASP A 84 -2.66 25.94 -2.89
CA ASP A 84 -1.46 26.77 -2.86
C ASP A 84 -0.24 25.91 -3.18
N THR A 85 0.19 25.97 -4.43
CA THR A 85 1.40 25.27 -4.90
C THR A 85 2.69 26.01 -4.53
N GLN A 86 2.61 27.28 -4.11
CA GLN A 86 3.77 28.13 -3.85
C GLN A 86 4.24 28.09 -2.39
N SER A 87 3.34 27.87 -1.44
CA SER A 87 3.71 27.68 -0.03
C SER A 87 4.33 26.29 0.19
N THR A 88 5.66 26.24 0.21
CA THR A 88 6.46 25.03 0.50
C THR A 88 6.87 24.91 1.97
N GLN A 89 6.61 25.94 2.78
CA GLN A 89 6.93 25.94 4.20
C GLN A 89 6.15 24.81 4.89
N ASP A 90 6.89 23.89 5.52
CA ASP A 90 6.40 22.68 6.18
C ASP A 90 5.82 21.57 5.26
N ARG A 91 6.10 21.59 3.95
CA ARG A 91 5.68 20.54 3.00
C ARG A 91 6.79 19.52 2.78
N LEU A 92 6.57 18.26 3.18
CA LEU A 92 7.47 17.14 2.89
C LEU A 92 7.24 16.52 1.50
N GLY A 93 6.02 16.63 0.97
CA GLY A 93 5.64 16.06 -0.33
C GLY A 93 4.20 16.36 -0.68
N VAL A 94 3.79 15.94 -1.88
CA VAL A 94 2.41 16.07 -2.37
C VAL A 94 1.80 14.68 -2.49
N TYR A 95 0.68 14.46 -1.80
CA TYR A 95 -0.08 13.21 -1.92
C TYR A 95 -1.03 13.31 -3.13
N VAL A 96 -0.52 12.95 -4.31
CA VAL A 96 -1.21 13.19 -5.61
C VAL A 96 -2.48 12.34 -5.77
N ALA A 97 -2.39 11.06 -5.42
CA ALA A 97 -3.47 10.10 -5.63
C ALA A 97 -3.41 8.95 -4.63
N SER A 98 -4.57 8.36 -4.39
CA SER A 98 -4.72 7.15 -3.59
C SER A 98 -5.89 6.36 -4.14
N TYR A 99 -5.79 5.05 -4.16
CA TYR A 99 -6.87 4.18 -4.62
C TYR A 99 -6.92 2.94 -3.74
N ILE A 100 -8.13 2.47 -3.45
CA ILE A 100 -8.39 1.27 -2.66
C ILE A 100 -9.36 0.38 -3.43
N ASN A 101 -9.15 -0.93 -3.35
CA ASN A 101 -10.10 -1.92 -3.82
C ASN A 101 -10.01 -3.18 -2.95
N GLN A 102 -10.60 -4.28 -3.43
CA GLN A 102 -10.61 -5.58 -2.77
C GLN A 102 -10.31 -6.65 -3.80
N ASP A 103 -9.69 -7.74 -3.36
CA ASP A 103 -9.33 -8.89 -4.19
C ASP A 103 -10.55 -9.61 -4.73
N GLY A 104 -11.68 -9.56 -4.00
CA GLY A 104 -12.91 -10.24 -4.39
C GLY A 104 -12.76 -11.76 -4.30
N ARG A 105 -13.26 -12.49 -5.30
CA ARG A 105 -13.13 -13.96 -5.33
C ARG A 105 -11.73 -14.35 -5.81
N SER A 106 -10.94 -14.89 -4.88
CA SER A 106 -9.57 -15.38 -5.12
C SER A 106 -9.45 -16.90 -4.92
N ALA A 107 -8.27 -17.45 -5.19
CA ALA A 107 -7.99 -18.89 -5.03
C ALA A 107 -8.15 -19.39 -3.59
N SER A 108 -7.96 -18.51 -2.60
CA SER A 108 -8.30 -18.72 -1.19
C SER A 108 -8.59 -17.37 -0.54
N LEU A 109 -9.07 -17.39 0.71
CA LEU A 109 -9.40 -16.17 1.47
C LEU A 109 -8.20 -15.22 1.63
N THR A 110 -6.98 -15.75 1.70
CA THR A 110 -5.74 -14.98 1.93
C THR A 110 -4.83 -14.94 0.71
N ALA A 111 -5.22 -15.58 -0.40
CA ALA A 111 -4.44 -15.55 -1.63
C ALA A 111 -4.57 -14.17 -2.31
N PRO A 112 -3.45 -13.49 -2.62
CA PRO A 112 -3.50 -12.20 -3.30
C PRO A 112 -4.03 -12.35 -4.73
N ASN A 113 -4.65 -11.29 -5.25
CA ASN A 113 -5.21 -11.28 -6.60
C ASN A 113 -4.49 -10.31 -7.54
N GLY A 114 -3.73 -10.83 -8.49
CA GLY A 114 -2.96 -10.01 -9.44
C GLY A 114 -3.82 -9.03 -10.25
N PRO A 115 -4.90 -9.47 -10.92
CA PRO A 115 -5.82 -8.57 -11.61
C PRO A 115 -6.35 -7.44 -10.72
N SER A 116 -6.72 -7.72 -9.47
CA SER A 116 -7.16 -6.70 -8.52
C SER A 116 -6.04 -5.72 -8.16
N GLN A 117 -4.80 -6.18 -7.96
CA GLN A 117 -3.66 -5.30 -7.76
C GLN A 117 -3.41 -4.39 -8.97
N GLN A 118 -3.47 -4.93 -10.20
CA GLN A 118 -3.35 -4.12 -11.41
C GLN A 118 -4.44 -3.05 -11.53
N LEU A 119 -5.69 -3.40 -11.19
CA LEU A 119 -6.80 -2.44 -11.16
C LEU A 119 -6.55 -1.35 -10.12
N CYS A 120 -6.00 -1.72 -8.96
CA CYS A 120 -5.67 -0.77 -7.91
C CYS A 120 -4.61 0.24 -8.38
N ILE A 121 -3.51 -0.24 -8.96
CA ILE A 121 -2.42 0.59 -9.49
C ILE A 121 -2.95 1.51 -10.62
N ARG A 122 -3.70 0.97 -11.59
CA ARG A 122 -4.31 1.78 -12.67
C ARG A 122 -5.30 2.81 -12.13
N GLY A 123 -6.05 2.47 -11.08
CA GLY A 123 -6.95 3.38 -10.39
C GLY A 123 -6.21 4.57 -9.78
N ALA A 124 -5.08 4.32 -9.10
CA ALA A 124 -4.24 5.37 -8.53
C ALA A 124 -3.64 6.28 -9.62
N LEU A 125 -3.05 5.71 -10.67
CA LEU A 125 -2.51 6.46 -11.81
C LEU A 125 -3.58 7.35 -12.46
N LYS A 126 -4.76 6.77 -12.75
CA LYS A 126 -5.90 7.51 -13.35
C LYS A 126 -6.39 8.63 -12.44
N GLN A 127 -6.49 8.39 -11.13
CA GLN A 127 -6.93 9.39 -10.16
C GLN A 127 -5.94 10.56 -10.04
N GLY A 128 -4.64 10.28 -10.17
CA GLY A 128 -3.56 11.25 -10.18
C GLY A 128 -3.31 11.92 -11.52
N ARG A 129 -3.93 11.42 -12.60
CA ARG A 129 -3.64 11.82 -13.99
C ARG A 129 -2.15 11.67 -14.32
N LEU A 130 -1.56 10.56 -13.85
CA LEU A 130 -0.17 10.21 -14.06
C LEU A 130 -0.05 9.14 -15.14
N ASP A 131 0.96 9.26 -15.98
CA ASP A 131 1.40 8.20 -16.87
C ASP A 131 2.40 7.28 -16.16
N VAL A 132 2.54 6.05 -16.65
CA VAL A 132 3.48 5.07 -16.09
C VAL A 132 4.94 5.56 -16.09
N GLN A 133 5.28 6.48 -17.00
CA GLN A 133 6.61 7.08 -17.11
C GLN A 133 6.89 8.17 -16.07
N ASP A 134 5.86 8.68 -15.40
CA ASP A 134 6.03 9.68 -14.33
C ASP A 134 6.49 9.02 -13.01
N VAL A 135 6.38 7.68 -12.91
CA VAL A 135 6.77 6.91 -11.73
C VAL A 135 8.21 6.44 -11.87
N VAL A 136 9.09 6.99 -11.04
CA VAL A 136 10.53 6.68 -11.06
C VAL A 136 10.95 5.64 -10.02
N ALA A 137 10.10 5.39 -9.02
CA ALA A 137 10.36 4.46 -7.94
C ALA A 137 9.05 3.86 -7.40
N GLN A 138 9.14 2.65 -6.87
CA GLN A 138 8.02 1.92 -6.29
C GLN A 138 8.44 1.34 -4.94
N GLU A 139 7.63 1.59 -3.92
CA GLU A 139 7.69 0.90 -2.65
C GLU A 139 6.62 -0.21 -2.65
N ASN A 140 7.06 -1.46 -2.73
CA ASN A 140 6.19 -2.61 -2.85
C ASN A 140 5.78 -3.16 -1.48
N HIS A 141 4.69 -3.93 -1.42
CA HIS A 141 4.28 -4.65 -0.22
C HIS A 141 5.34 -5.67 0.21
N GLY A 142 5.91 -6.40 -0.75
CA GLY A 142 7.19 -7.07 -0.62
C GLY A 142 7.31 -8.02 0.57
N THR A 143 6.29 -8.86 0.79
CA THR A 143 6.21 -9.68 2.01
C THR A 143 7.31 -10.73 2.14
N GLY A 144 7.98 -11.12 1.05
CA GLY A 144 8.95 -12.20 1.08
C GLY A 144 8.28 -13.56 1.04
N THR A 145 7.18 -13.69 0.31
CA THR A 145 6.40 -14.94 0.19
C THR A 145 6.54 -15.54 -1.20
N ALA A 146 6.65 -16.87 -1.29
CA ALA A 146 6.82 -17.59 -2.55
C ALA A 146 5.65 -17.39 -3.54
N LEU A 147 4.45 -17.06 -3.04
CA LEU A 147 3.26 -16.80 -3.85
C LEU A 147 3.03 -15.30 -4.09
N GLY A 148 3.13 -14.47 -3.05
CA GLY A 148 2.75 -13.06 -3.13
C GLY A 148 3.73 -12.22 -3.94
N ASP A 149 5.04 -12.45 -3.76
CA ASP A 149 6.08 -11.67 -4.41
C ASP A 149 6.03 -11.79 -5.96
N PRO A 150 5.88 -13.00 -6.56
CA PRO A 150 5.66 -13.13 -8.01
C PRO A 150 4.37 -12.48 -8.51
N ILE A 151 3.28 -12.54 -7.72
CA ILE A 151 2.00 -11.94 -8.09
C ILE A 151 2.11 -10.40 -8.09
N GLU A 152 2.76 -9.83 -7.09
CA GLU A 152 2.98 -8.39 -6.97
C GLU A 152 3.84 -7.86 -8.11
N THR A 153 5.02 -8.47 -8.32
CA THR A 153 5.93 -8.08 -9.40
C THR A 153 5.29 -8.25 -10.77
N GLY A 154 4.59 -9.36 -11.02
CA GLY A 154 3.88 -9.57 -12.28
C GLY A 154 2.73 -8.57 -12.51
N SER A 155 2.07 -8.12 -11.44
CA SER A 155 1.01 -7.10 -11.52
C SER A 155 1.59 -5.72 -11.83
N VAL A 156 2.69 -5.36 -11.17
CA VAL A 156 3.45 -4.15 -11.48
C VAL A 156 3.93 -4.18 -12.93
N GLU A 157 4.58 -5.25 -13.38
CA GLU A 157 5.04 -5.38 -14.76
C GLU A 157 3.89 -5.23 -15.75
N ALA A 158 2.75 -5.89 -15.51
CA ALA A 158 1.58 -5.80 -16.40
C ALA A 158 0.97 -4.40 -16.52
N VAL A 159 1.20 -3.50 -15.56
CA VAL A 159 0.75 -2.10 -15.63
C VAL A 159 1.81 -1.22 -16.27
N PHE A 160 3.08 -1.38 -15.90
CA PHE A 160 4.16 -0.47 -16.29
C PHE A 160 4.85 -0.85 -17.60
N ARG A 161 4.78 -2.11 -18.03
CA ARG A 161 5.34 -2.55 -19.30
C ARG A 161 4.53 -1.95 -20.46
N ARG A 162 5.20 -1.18 -21.32
CA ARG A 162 4.60 -0.69 -22.57
C ARG A 162 4.07 -1.88 -23.36
N ARG A 163 2.79 -1.86 -23.75
CA ARG A 163 2.39 -2.61 -24.94
C ARG A 163 3.12 -1.94 -26.09
N ALA A 164 4.07 -2.64 -26.71
CA ALA A 164 4.56 -2.23 -28.03
C ALA A 164 3.31 -2.19 -28.94
N GLY A 165 2.90 -0.98 -29.30
CA GLY A 165 1.95 -0.76 -30.39
C GLY A 165 2.67 -0.90 -31.71
#